data_AF-A0AAV9XIY2-F1
#
_entry.id   AF-A0AAV9XIY2-F1
#
_cell.length_a   1.000
_cell.length_b   1.000
_cell.length_c   1.000
_cell.angle_alpha   90.00
_cell.angle_beta   90.00
_cell.angle_gamma   90.00
#
_symmetry.space_group_name_H-M   'P 1'
#
loop_
_entity.id
_entity.type
_entity.pdbx_description
1 polymer ?
#
loop_
_entity_poly.entity_id
_entity_poly.type
_entity_poly.pdbx_seq_one_letter_code
_entity_poly.pdbx_strand_id
1 'polypeptide(L)'
;MSSDSGTYAAPSQAETDAVNANPLFQHDIMQTLGTVLWLGPTSPKLSNLTGLQVIDAYAQYSFAVNGSLTPEGLNDLFGVTPENAAFLFTIFGGPQTLAYTTYAIAQQIQPYLEHPETPVVVVPLFIAFTIFTTFVMALRLWSRYKLAGGIQPFDWLAFAGYLMTVAWGALAVHHDHATTNLVSYYDRTWDSISECLRTYTALAMLYPWVMMTIKFSLLLFYYRMTNWNYIRWSVYVTAAVVGLNTLVAFILWIVQCPHLSSWDHPSETCRIDNVKQQVAIASIYIATDIIIWILPMPLVFQLQLYLRERILAIFTFSLGAIACIASCLRLRYLLKFGLYSTQSSTTLLIDAWTIVELNLALICASAPAVRALAIHYAPKIRSSLGSKPYSSKASAGSDHSSSGSSKSGARAKVSDVEKV
;
A
#
# COMPACT_ATOMS: atom_id res chain seq x y z
N MET A 1 -33.47 -0.33 -37.45
CA MET A 1 -34.16 0.90 -37.88
C MET A 1 -33.16 2.04 -37.82
N SER A 2 -33.23 2.91 -38.81
CA SER A 2 -32.29 3.98 -39.16
C SER A 2 -31.76 4.81 -37.99
N SER A 3 -30.45 5.01 -38.01
CA SER A 3 -29.64 5.84 -37.13
C SER A 3 -29.86 7.33 -37.39
N ASP A 4 -30.52 8.02 -36.47
CA ASP A 4 -30.38 9.47 -36.27
C ASP A 4 -29.70 9.70 -34.92
N SER A 5 -28.37 9.60 -34.92
CA SER A 5 -27.53 10.08 -33.84
C SER A 5 -27.54 11.62 -33.89
N GLY A 6 -28.45 12.24 -33.15
CA GLY A 6 -28.42 13.66 -32.88
C GLY A 6 -27.11 14.00 -32.15
N THR A 7 -26.15 14.57 -32.87
CA THR A 7 -24.89 15.06 -32.31
C THR A 7 -25.19 16.30 -31.47
N TYR A 8 -25.42 16.11 -30.17
CA TYR A 8 -25.44 17.21 -29.21
C TYR A 8 -24.00 17.67 -28.95
N ALA A 9 -23.75 18.97 -29.10
CA ALA A 9 -22.45 19.56 -28.79
C ALA A 9 -22.15 19.35 -27.30
N ALA A 10 -20.95 18.85 -26.99
CA ALA A 10 -20.50 18.70 -25.61
C ALA A 10 -20.54 20.08 -24.91
N PRO A 11 -21.05 20.17 -23.66
CA PRO A 11 -21.12 21.42 -22.91
C PRO A 11 -19.72 22.03 -22.73
N SER A 12 -19.65 23.35 -22.62
CA SER A 12 -18.38 24.03 -22.40
C SER A 12 -17.84 23.70 -21.00
N GLN A 13 -16.52 23.62 -20.82
CA GLN A 13 -15.89 23.26 -19.55
C GLN A 13 -16.35 24.14 -18.37
N ALA A 14 -16.66 25.42 -18.64
CA ALA A 14 -17.18 26.36 -17.65
C ALA A 14 -18.64 26.08 -17.22
N GLU A 15 -19.47 25.49 -18.08
CA GLU A 15 -20.83 25.05 -17.72
C GLU A 15 -20.78 23.77 -16.88
N THR A 16 -19.87 22.84 -17.22
CA THR A 16 -19.64 21.63 -16.43
C THR A 16 -19.16 21.98 -15.02
N ASP A 17 -18.21 22.91 -14.89
CA ASP A 17 -17.71 23.38 -13.59
C ASP A 17 -18.80 24.06 -12.74
N ALA A 18 -19.70 24.83 -13.36
CA ALA A 18 -20.81 25.52 -12.68
C ALA A 18 -21.91 24.55 -12.21
N VAL A 19 -22.18 23.51 -12.98
CA VAL A 19 -23.13 22.44 -12.63
C VAL A 19 -22.56 21.54 -11.54
N ASN A 20 -21.26 21.22 -11.59
CA ASN A 20 -20.56 20.41 -10.57
C ASN A 20 -20.47 21.09 -9.20
N ALA A 21 -20.51 22.42 -9.14
CA ALA A 21 -20.56 23.18 -7.89
C ALA A 21 -21.96 23.15 -7.22
N ASN A 22 -22.99 22.66 -7.89
CA ASN A 22 -24.34 22.58 -7.34
C ASN A 22 -24.49 21.33 -6.44
N PRO A 23 -24.83 21.46 -5.14
CA PRO A 23 -25.01 20.32 -4.25
C PRO A 23 -26.11 19.36 -4.69
N LEU A 24 -27.11 19.82 -5.46
CA LEU A 24 -28.13 18.96 -6.07
C LEU A 24 -27.54 18.05 -7.15
N PHE A 25 -26.62 18.55 -7.97
CA PHE A 25 -25.97 17.76 -9.00
C PHE A 25 -25.03 16.69 -8.42
N GLN A 26 -24.36 16.98 -7.29
CA GLN A 26 -23.60 15.94 -6.57
C GLN A 26 -24.49 14.80 -6.07
N HIS A 27 -25.70 15.10 -5.61
CA HIS A 27 -26.68 14.07 -5.23
C HIS A 27 -27.06 13.21 -6.45
N ASP A 28 -27.27 13.84 -7.61
CA ASP A 28 -27.62 13.15 -8.86
C ASP A 28 -26.48 12.25 -9.39
N ILE A 29 -25.22 12.65 -9.21
CA ILE A 29 -24.05 11.80 -9.51
C ILE A 29 -24.02 10.58 -8.58
N MET A 30 -24.23 10.77 -7.27
CA MET A 30 -24.26 9.67 -6.30
C MET A 30 -25.40 8.69 -6.61
N GLN A 31 -26.56 9.22 -6.99
CA GLN A 31 -27.70 8.42 -7.43
C GLN A 31 -27.35 7.62 -8.70
N THR A 32 -26.70 8.26 -9.68
CA THR A 32 -26.23 7.60 -10.91
C THR A 32 -25.27 6.46 -10.61
N LEU A 33 -24.28 6.68 -9.75
CA LEU A 33 -23.33 5.65 -9.32
C LEU A 33 -24.02 4.50 -8.59
N GLY A 34 -24.94 4.82 -7.69
CA GLY A 34 -25.79 3.83 -7.04
C GLY A 34 -26.53 2.99 -8.08
N THR A 35 -27.20 3.62 -9.03
CA THR A 35 -27.98 2.91 -10.06
C THR A 35 -27.14 1.96 -10.91
N VAL A 36 -25.93 2.36 -11.32
CA VAL A 36 -25.01 1.45 -12.03
C VAL A 36 -24.66 0.24 -11.18
N LEU A 37 -24.37 0.46 -9.90
CA LEU A 37 -24.01 -0.60 -8.96
C LEU A 37 -25.17 -1.56 -8.68
N TRP A 38 -26.43 -1.10 -8.79
CA TRP A 38 -27.61 -1.96 -8.68
C TRP A 38 -27.93 -2.70 -9.98
N LEU A 39 -27.85 -2.03 -11.13
CA LEU A 39 -28.27 -2.57 -12.43
C LEU A 39 -27.25 -3.52 -13.05
N GLY A 40 -25.95 -3.27 -12.85
CA GLY A 40 -24.86 -4.12 -13.31
C GLY A 40 -24.97 -5.59 -12.86
N PRO A 41 -24.94 -5.89 -11.55
CA PRO A 41 -25.00 -7.26 -11.03
C PRO A 41 -26.28 -8.00 -11.39
N THR A 42 -27.40 -7.28 -11.48
CA THR A 42 -28.70 -7.89 -11.78
C THR A 42 -28.88 -8.19 -13.26
N SER A 43 -28.03 -7.66 -14.15
CA SER A 43 -28.19 -7.74 -15.61
C SER A 43 -27.05 -8.53 -16.27
N PRO A 44 -26.95 -9.85 -16.06
CA PRO A 44 -25.81 -10.65 -16.51
C PRO A 44 -25.63 -10.68 -18.03
N LYS A 45 -26.70 -10.46 -18.83
CA LYS A 45 -26.58 -10.40 -20.29
C LYS A 45 -25.86 -9.14 -20.80
N LEU A 46 -25.73 -8.11 -19.96
CA LEU A 46 -25.09 -6.84 -20.31
C LEU A 46 -23.76 -6.63 -19.57
N SER A 47 -23.14 -7.68 -19.02
CA SER A 47 -21.91 -7.54 -18.20
C SER A 47 -20.74 -6.87 -18.92
N ASN A 48 -20.68 -7.05 -20.25
CA ASN A 48 -19.67 -6.48 -21.15
C ASN A 48 -19.90 -5.00 -21.51
N LEU A 49 -21.06 -4.43 -21.20
CA LEU A 49 -21.36 -3.02 -21.47
C LEU A 49 -20.94 -2.14 -20.30
N THR A 50 -20.63 -0.87 -20.57
CA THR A 50 -20.34 0.10 -19.50
C THR A 50 -21.59 0.41 -18.70
N GLY A 51 -21.43 0.83 -17.44
CA GLY A 51 -22.56 1.23 -16.59
C GLY A 51 -23.53 2.22 -17.26
N LEU A 52 -23.00 3.23 -17.98
CA LEU A 52 -23.82 4.17 -18.75
C LEU A 52 -24.59 3.50 -19.90
N GLN A 53 -23.96 2.57 -20.62
CA GLN A 53 -24.63 1.83 -21.70
C GLN A 53 -25.74 0.92 -21.16
N VAL A 54 -25.55 0.34 -19.97
CA VAL A 54 -26.61 -0.41 -19.28
C VAL A 54 -27.77 0.52 -18.94
N ILE A 55 -27.51 1.71 -18.40
CA ILE A 55 -28.56 2.69 -18.09
C ILE A 55 -29.32 3.12 -19.36
N ASP A 56 -28.61 3.38 -20.46
CA ASP A 56 -29.25 3.73 -21.73
C ASP A 56 -30.14 2.60 -22.27
N ALA A 57 -29.70 1.34 -22.16
CA ALA A 57 -30.51 0.18 -22.54
C ALA A 57 -31.78 0.07 -21.69
N TYR A 58 -31.70 0.31 -20.38
CA TYR A 58 -32.87 0.36 -19.50
C TYR A 58 -33.79 1.55 -19.83
N ALA A 59 -33.22 2.72 -20.13
CA ALA A 59 -33.99 3.91 -20.51
C ALA A 59 -34.78 3.68 -21.81
N GLN A 60 -34.13 3.13 -22.84
CA GLN A 60 -34.77 2.80 -24.12
C GLN A 60 -35.89 1.76 -23.95
N TYR A 61 -35.65 0.72 -23.15
CA TYR A 61 -36.68 -0.27 -22.84
C TYR A 61 -37.85 0.34 -22.07
N SER A 62 -37.56 1.17 -21.06
CA SER A 62 -38.60 1.84 -20.27
C SER A 62 -39.49 2.75 -21.13
N PHE A 63 -38.91 3.40 -22.14
CA PHE A 63 -39.65 4.20 -23.12
C PHE A 63 -40.51 3.31 -24.03
N ALA A 64 -39.97 2.20 -24.53
CA ALA A 64 -40.70 1.27 -25.39
C ALA A 64 -41.94 0.66 -24.73
N VAL A 65 -41.91 0.47 -23.41
CA VAL A 65 -43.01 -0.14 -22.63
C VAL A 65 -43.80 0.92 -21.85
N ASN A 66 -43.65 2.23 -22.15
CA ASN A 66 -44.32 3.33 -21.43
C ASN A 66 -44.21 3.23 -19.88
N GLY A 67 -43.06 2.78 -19.38
CA GLY A 67 -42.76 2.69 -17.95
C GLY A 67 -43.36 1.48 -17.21
N SER A 68 -44.10 0.57 -17.88
CA SER A 68 -44.61 -0.66 -17.25
C SER A 68 -43.60 -1.82 -17.33
N LEU A 69 -42.49 -1.67 -16.59
CA LEU A 69 -41.48 -2.74 -16.46
C LEU A 69 -42.07 -3.99 -15.79
N THR A 70 -42.03 -5.13 -16.47
CA THR A 70 -42.40 -6.44 -15.92
C THR A 70 -41.16 -7.28 -15.63
N PRO A 71 -41.19 -8.15 -14.60
CA PRO A 71 -40.06 -9.06 -14.31
C PRO A 71 -39.69 -9.96 -15.49
N GLU A 72 -40.68 -10.43 -16.25
CA GLU A 72 -40.47 -11.30 -17.42
C GLU A 72 -39.75 -10.55 -18.55
N GLY A 73 -40.15 -9.30 -18.82
CA GLY A 73 -39.50 -8.47 -19.83
C GLY A 73 -38.04 -8.12 -19.48
N LEU A 74 -37.76 -7.92 -18.19
CA LEU A 74 -36.40 -7.73 -17.70
C LEU A 74 -35.54 -9.00 -17.81
N ASN A 75 -36.11 -10.19 -17.59
CA ASN A 75 -35.41 -11.45 -17.76
C ASN A 75 -35.04 -11.73 -19.24
N ASP A 76 -35.98 -11.46 -20.15
CA ASP A 76 -35.79 -11.74 -21.57
C ASP A 76 -34.71 -10.84 -22.19
N LEU A 77 -34.74 -9.53 -21.91
CA LEU A 77 -33.74 -8.60 -22.45
C LEU A 77 -32.42 -8.57 -21.67
N PHE A 78 -32.49 -8.54 -20.33
CA PHE A 78 -31.32 -8.24 -19.50
C PHE A 78 -30.82 -9.45 -18.69
N GLY A 79 -31.58 -10.54 -18.65
CA GLY A 79 -31.25 -11.75 -17.89
C GLY A 79 -31.49 -11.59 -16.39
N VAL A 80 -32.28 -10.59 -15.99
CA VAL A 80 -32.61 -10.33 -14.60
C VAL A 80 -33.57 -11.40 -14.10
N THR A 81 -33.17 -12.17 -13.09
CA THR A 81 -34.08 -13.16 -12.48
C THR A 81 -35.30 -12.47 -11.86
N PRO A 82 -36.47 -13.13 -11.79
CA PRO A 82 -37.68 -12.53 -11.21
C PRO A 82 -37.49 -12.03 -9.77
N GLU A 83 -36.66 -12.74 -8.98
CA GLU A 83 -36.28 -12.35 -7.62
C GLU A 83 -35.45 -11.05 -7.62
N ASN A 84 -34.46 -10.93 -8.50
CA ASN A 84 -33.64 -9.72 -8.65
C ASN A 84 -34.46 -8.54 -9.21
N ALA A 85 -35.42 -8.79 -10.09
CA ALA A 85 -36.33 -7.77 -10.60
C ALA A 85 -37.24 -7.23 -9.49
N ALA A 86 -37.80 -8.11 -8.66
CA ALA A 86 -38.58 -7.69 -7.49
C ALA A 86 -37.73 -6.88 -6.51
N PHE A 87 -36.48 -7.29 -6.30
CA PHE A 87 -35.53 -6.55 -5.48
C PHE A 87 -35.25 -5.15 -6.04
N LEU A 88 -34.95 -5.01 -7.34
CA LEU A 88 -34.79 -3.70 -7.99
C LEU A 88 -36.02 -2.82 -7.80
N PHE A 89 -37.22 -3.36 -7.99
CA PHE A 89 -38.45 -2.58 -7.77
C PHE A 89 -38.59 -2.12 -6.32
N THR A 90 -38.19 -2.91 -5.33
CA THR A 90 -38.21 -2.47 -3.93
C THR A 90 -37.19 -1.35 -3.65
N ILE A 91 -35.98 -1.44 -4.20
CA ILE A 91 -34.92 -0.45 -4.01
C ILE A 91 -35.29 0.90 -4.63
N PHE A 92 -35.86 0.88 -5.84
CA PHE A 92 -36.23 2.09 -6.56
C PHE A 92 -37.61 2.62 -6.19
N GLY A 93 -38.38 1.93 -5.35
CA GLY A 93 -39.74 2.35 -4.98
C GLY A 93 -40.78 2.13 -6.09
N GLY A 94 -40.56 1.13 -6.94
CA GLY A 94 -41.48 0.64 -7.95
C GLY A 94 -40.92 0.63 -9.37
N PRO A 95 -41.57 -0.07 -10.30
CA PRO A 95 -41.15 -0.15 -11.70
C PRO A 95 -41.17 1.22 -12.39
N GLN A 96 -42.16 2.08 -12.11
CA GLN A 96 -42.24 3.41 -12.73
C GLN A 96 -41.12 4.33 -12.26
N THR A 97 -40.75 4.26 -10.98
CA THR A 97 -39.65 5.05 -10.43
C THR A 97 -38.31 4.58 -10.98
N LEU A 98 -38.13 3.27 -11.18
CA LEU A 98 -36.96 2.71 -11.87
C LEU A 98 -36.87 3.25 -13.31
N ALA A 99 -37.96 3.18 -14.09
CA ALA A 99 -38.05 3.73 -15.45
C ALA A 99 -37.68 5.22 -15.49
N TYR A 100 -38.32 6.01 -14.63
CA TYR A 100 -38.06 7.45 -14.54
C TYR A 100 -36.60 7.74 -14.17
N THR A 101 -36.04 7.01 -13.21
CA THR A 101 -34.65 7.19 -12.77
C THR A 101 -33.68 6.89 -13.89
N THR A 102 -33.83 5.76 -14.57
CA THR A 102 -32.94 5.39 -15.69
C THR A 102 -33.05 6.37 -16.85
N TYR A 103 -34.27 6.85 -17.15
CA TYR A 103 -34.50 7.84 -18.19
C TYR A 103 -33.90 9.20 -17.83
N ALA A 104 -34.12 9.68 -16.61
CA ALA A 104 -33.57 10.94 -16.11
C ALA A 104 -32.03 10.92 -16.14
N ILE A 105 -31.41 9.81 -15.73
CA ILE A 105 -29.96 9.68 -15.81
C ILE A 105 -29.46 9.71 -17.26
N ALA A 106 -30.04 8.89 -18.14
CA ALA A 106 -29.60 8.79 -19.53
C ALA A 106 -29.74 10.13 -20.29
N GLN A 107 -30.80 10.89 -20.04
CA GLN A 107 -31.11 12.09 -20.82
C GLN A 107 -30.66 13.39 -20.15
N GLN A 108 -30.71 13.50 -18.82
CA GLN A 108 -30.49 14.75 -18.10
C GLN A 108 -29.15 14.82 -17.39
N ILE A 109 -28.59 13.68 -16.97
CA ILE A 109 -27.37 13.65 -16.13
C ILE A 109 -26.15 13.24 -16.96
N GLN A 110 -26.28 12.19 -17.78
CA GLN A 110 -25.18 11.62 -18.56
C GLN A 110 -24.39 12.63 -19.41
N PRO A 111 -24.99 13.63 -20.08
CA PRO A 111 -24.24 14.61 -20.88
C PRO A 111 -23.31 15.51 -20.06
N TYR A 112 -23.55 15.64 -18.75
CA TYR A 112 -22.81 16.49 -17.83
C TYR A 112 -21.85 15.70 -16.94
N LEU A 113 -21.77 14.37 -17.09
CA LEU A 113 -20.84 13.55 -16.32
C LEU A 113 -19.41 13.80 -16.78
N GLU A 114 -18.51 13.99 -15.82
CA GLU A 114 -17.08 14.00 -16.09
C GLU A 114 -16.59 12.57 -16.33
N HIS A 115 -15.60 12.40 -17.19
CA HIS A 115 -14.91 11.12 -17.39
C HIS A 115 -13.45 11.21 -16.97
N PRO A 116 -13.15 11.40 -15.66
CA PRO A 116 -11.78 11.61 -15.22
C PRO A 116 -10.98 10.31 -15.32
N GLU A 117 -9.74 10.43 -15.74
CA GLU A 117 -8.78 9.32 -15.74
C GLU A 117 -7.83 9.40 -14.53
N THR A 118 -7.55 8.25 -13.91
CA THR A 118 -6.56 8.16 -12.84
C THR A 118 -5.15 8.11 -13.42
N PRO A 119 -4.18 8.85 -12.85
CA PRO A 119 -2.79 8.70 -13.23
C PRO A 119 -2.28 7.29 -12.88
N VAL A 120 -1.50 6.70 -13.79
CA VAL A 120 -0.89 5.37 -13.60
C VAL A 120 0.29 5.46 -12.62
N VAL A 121 -0.01 5.36 -11.32
CA VAL A 121 0.97 5.55 -10.25
C VAL A 121 1.39 4.22 -9.59
N VAL A 122 0.53 3.20 -9.59
CA VAL A 122 0.76 1.94 -8.85
C VAL A 122 1.93 1.15 -9.44
N VAL A 123 1.92 0.90 -10.76
CA VAL A 123 2.97 0.13 -11.46
C VAL A 123 4.38 0.71 -11.29
N PRO A 124 4.65 2.01 -11.58
CA PRO A 124 6.00 2.56 -11.44
C PRO A 124 6.47 2.56 -9.98
N LEU A 125 5.57 2.81 -9.02
CA LEU A 125 5.89 2.71 -7.58
C LEU A 125 6.27 1.28 -7.20
N PHE A 126 5.48 0.29 -7.62
CA PHE A 126 5.76 -1.11 -7.34
C PHE A 126 7.14 -1.54 -7.84
N ILE A 127 7.48 -1.21 -9.09
CA ILE A 127 8.77 -1.56 -9.68
C ILE A 127 9.92 -0.88 -8.91
N ALA A 128 9.83 0.44 -8.70
CA ALA A 128 10.89 1.20 -8.04
C ALA A 128 11.15 0.73 -6.61
N PHE A 129 10.08 0.58 -5.81
CA PHE A 129 10.21 0.13 -4.43
C PHE A 129 10.65 -1.32 -4.34
N THR A 130 10.17 -2.21 -5.21
CA THR A 130 10.59 -3.62 -5.21
C THR A 130 12.07 -3.76 -5.53
N ILE A 131 12.59 -3.07 -6.54
CA ILE A 131 14.03 -3.07 -6.84
C ILE A 131 14.83 -2.60 -5.62
N PHE A 132 14.40 -1.49 -5.01
CA PHE A 132 15.10 -0.91 -3.88
C PHE A 132 15.06 -1.81 -2.63
N THR A 133 13.91 -2.40 -2.30
CA THR A 133 13.76 -3.30 -1.15
C THR A 133 14.43 -4.65 -1.37
N THR A 134 14.46 -5.16 -2.60
CA THR A 134 15.27 -6.34 -2.97
C THR A 134 16.74 -6.10 -2.63
N PHE A 135 17.27 -4.96 -3.03
CA PHE A 135 18.66 -4.58 -2.76
C PHE A 135 18.93 -4.47 -1.25
N VAL A 136 18.05 -3.79 -0.51
CA VAL A 136 18.18 -3.64 0.95
C VAL A 136 18.07 -4.98 1.67
N MET A 137 17.18 -5.88 1.23
CA MET A 137 17.02 -7.21 1.80
C MET A 137 18.25 -8.09 1.53
N ALA A 138 18.81 -8.03 0.32
CA ALA A 138 20.06 -8.71 -0.01
C ALA A 138 21.22 -8.22 0.88
N LEU A 139 21.35 -6.91 1.08
CA LEU A 139 22.33 -6.32 2.00
C LEU A 139 22.13 -6.79 3.45
N ARG A 140 20.87 -6.87 3.90
CA ARG A 140 20.54 -7.38 5.23
C ARG A 140 21.04 -8.83 5.41
N LEU A 141 20.68 -9.72 4.48
CA LEU A 141 21.07 -11.13 4.55
C LEU A 141 22.58 -11.30 4.48
N TRP A 142 23.24 -10.54 3.60
CA TRP A 142 24.71 -10.56 3.50
C TRP A 142 25.40 -10.08 4.78
N SER A 143 24.90 -8.99 5.38
CA SER A 143 25.38 -8.48 6.67
C SER A 143 25.30 -9.54 7.76
N ARG A 144 24.18 -10.25 7.86
CA ARG A 144 24.00 -11.29 8.87
C ARG A 144 24.89 -12.51 8.62
N TYR A 145 24.99 -12.95 7.38
CA TYR A 145 25.84 -14.06 7.01
C TYR A 145 27.32 -13.80 7.33
N LYS A 146 27.83 -12.59 7.06
CA LYS A 146 29.25 -12.27 7.26
C LYS A 146 29.60 -11.76 8.66
N LEU A 147 28.75 -10.96 9.30
CA LEU A 147 29.07 -10.32 10.59
C LEU A 147 28.44 -11.02 11.79
N ALA A 148 27.29 -11.67 11.64
CA ALA A 148 26.50 -12.19 12.76
C ALA A 148 26.61 -13.72 12.94
N GLY A 149 27.49 -14.39 12.19
CA GLY A 149 27.76 -15.82 12.32
C GLY A 149 26.66 -16.74 11.79
N GLY A 150 25.73 -16.24 10.97
CA GLY A 150 24.67 -17.04 10.34
C GLY A 150 23.32 -16.31 10.24
N ILE A 151 22.40 -16.91 9.47
CA ILE A 151 21.03 -16.42 9.29
C ILE A 151 20.19 -16.89 10.49
N GLN A 152 19.55 -15.95 11.18
CA GLN A 152 18.76 -16.24 12.38
C GLN A 152 17.26 -16.37 12.02
N PRO A 153 16.44 -17.00 12.87
CA PRO A 153 15.01 -17.23 12.56
C PRO A 153 14.22 -15.96 12.22
N PHE A 154 14.54 -14.83 12.84
CA PHE A 154 13.89 -13.56 12.52
C PHE A 154 14.29 -13.00 11.15
N ASP A 155 15.45 -13.38 10.60
CA ASP A 155 15.83 -12.98 9.24
C ASP A 155 15.03 -13.76 8.21
N TRP A 156 14.66 -15.01 8.50
CA TRP A 156 13.68 -15.76 7.70
C TRP A 156 12.29 -15.14 7.76
N LEU A 157 11.84 -14.65 8.92
CA LEU A 157 10.60 -13.88 9.02
C LEU A 157 10.66 -12.57 8.22
N ALA A 158 11.80 -11.86 8.23
CA ALA A 158 11.99 -10.67 7.39
C ALA A 158 11.87 -11.02 5.89
N PHE A 159 12.48 -12.13 5.48
CA PHE A 159 12.43 -12.61 4.10
C PHE A 159 11.02 -13.07 3.70
N ALA A 160 10.31 -13.78 4.58
CA ALA A 160 8.91 -14.13 4.38
C ALA A 160 8.04 -12.88 4.23
N GLY A 161 8.22 -11.88 5.10
CA GLY A 161 7.54 -10.59 5.00
C GLY A 161 7.83 -9.88 3.67
N TYR A 162 9.07 -9.93 3.19
CA TYR A 162 9.44 -9.41 1.87
C TYR A 162 8.72 -10.13 0.72
N LEU A 163 8.70 -11.46 0.71
CA LEU A 163 7.98 -12.23 -0.31
C LEU A 163 6.47 -11.90 -0.29
N MET A 164 5.89 -11.77 0.90
CA MET A 164 4.49 -11.37 1.05
C MET A 164 4.24 -9.94 0.57
N THR A 165 5.16 -8.99 0.81
CA THR A 165 5.06 -7.63 0.26
C THR A 165 5.13 -7.60 -1.26
N VAL A 166 6.00 -8.42 -1.87
CA VAL A 166 6.08 -8.56 -3.34
C VAL A 166 4.79 -9.16 -3.89
N ALA A 167 4.27 -10.22 -3.26
CA ALA A 167 3.00 -10.83 -3.64
C ALA A 167 1.83 -9.85 -3.52
N TRP A 168 1.78 -9.08 -2.43
CA TRP A 168 0.78 -8.03 -2.22
C TRP A 168 0.88 -6.94 -3.29
N GLY A 169 2.08 -6.48 -3.61
CA GLY A 169 2.29 -5.47 -4.66
C GLY A 169 1.96 -5.98 -6.07
N ALA A 170 2.24 -7.25 -6.37
CA ALA A 170 1.84 -7.87 -7.65
C ALA A 170 0.32 -7.95 -7.78
N LEU A 171 -0.38 -8.29 -6.69
CA LEU A 171 -1.84 -8.27 -6.65
C LEU A 171 -2.39 -6.84 -6.78
N ALA A 172 -1.71 -5.83 -6.23
CA ALA A 172 -2.08 -4.42 -6.39
C ALA A 172 -1.96 -3.94 -7.84
N VAL A 173 -0.95 -4.42 -8.59
CA VAL A 173 -0.85 -4.17 -10.04
C VAL A 173 -1.99 -4.84 -10.80
N HIS A 174 -2.38 -6.06 -10.41
CA HIS A 174 -3.56 -6.72 -11.00
C HIS A 174 -4.85 -5.95 -10.70
N HIS A 175 -5.00 -5.43 -9.47
CA HIS A 175 -6.13 -4.58 -9.09
C HIS A 175 -6.15 -3.27 -9.91
N ASP A 176 -5.00 -2.62 -10.12
CA ASP A 176 -4.87 -1.44 -10.99
C ASP A 176 -5.32 -1.72 -12.43
N HIS A 177 -4.90 -2.85 -12.99
CA HIS A 177 -5.34 -3.28 -14.33
C HIS A 177 -6.83 -3.61 -14.40
N ALA A 178 -7.39 -4.28 -13.39
CA ALA A 178 -8.81 -4.60 -13.30
C ALA A 178 -9.68 -3.34 -13.15
N THR A 179 -9.14 -2.32 -12.49
CA THR A 179 -9.77 -1.02 -12.26
C THR A 179 -9.81 -0.16 -13.52
N THR A 180 -8.93 -0.39 -14.50
CA THR A 180 -8.71 0.48 -15.67
C THR A 180 -8.30 1.91 -15.30
N ASN A 181 -7.98 2.76 -16.28
CA ASN A 181 -7.62 4.16 -16.04
C ASN A 181 -8.83 5.05 -15.71
N LEU A 182 -10.07 4.54 -15.78
CA LEU A 182 -11.29 5.33 -15.63
C LEU A 182 -11.63 5.46 -14.15
N VAL A 183 -11.86 6.66 -13.62
CA VAL A 183 -12.18 6.87 -12.19
C VAL A 183 -13.58 6.40 -11.80
N SER A 184 -14.53 6.54 -12.71
CA SER A 184 -15.96 6.44 -12.40
C SER A 184 -16.50 5.05 -12.69
N TYR A 185 -17.34 4.51 -11.78
CA TYR A 185 -17.96 3.20 -11.97
C TYR A 185 -18.88 3.15 -13.19
N TYR A 186 -19.49 4.27 -13.59
CA TYR A 186 -20.38 4.33 -14.74
C TYR A 186 -19.67 4.18 -16.09
N ASP A 187 -18.36 4.43 -16.15
CA ASP A 187 -17.56 4.23 -17.36
C ASP A 187 -16.99 2.82 -17.50
N ARG A 188 -17.18 1.98 -16.48
CA ARG A 188 -16.62 0.63 -16.42
C ARG A 188 -17.66 -0.43 -16.71
N THR A 189 -17.19 -1.56 -17.20
CA THR A 189 -18.02 -2.76 -17.36
C THR A 189 -18.24 -3.44 -16.02
N TRP A 190 -19.34 -4.18 -15.89
CA TRP A 190 -19.61 -4.93 -14.65
C TRP A 190 -18.53 -6.00 -14.38
N ASP A 191 -18.01 -6.62 -15.44
CA ASP A 191 -16.92 -7.60 -15.32
C ASP A 191 -15.65 -6.97 -14.72
N SER A 192 -15.29 -5.75 -15.13
CA SER A 192 -14.16 -4.99 -14.56
C SER A 192 -14.41 -4.62 -13.09
N ILE A 193 -15.62 -4.19 -12.75
CA ILE A 193 -16.00 -3.79 -11.38
C ILE A 193 -15.96 -5.01 -10.43
N SER A 194 -16.52 -6.14 -10.86
CA SER A 194 -16.53 -7.37 -10.06
C SER A 194 -15.11 -7.89 -9.80
N GLU A 195 -14.23 -7.85 -10.80
CA GLU A 195 -12.83 -8.25 -10.66
C GLU A 195 -12.05 -7.28 -9.76
N CYS A 196 -12.30 -5.96 -9.88
CA CYS A 196 -11.77 -4.94 -8.97
C CYS A 196 -12.17 -5.21 -7.51
N LEU A 197 -13.44 -5.53 -7.25
CA LEU A 197 -13.91 -5.88 -5.90
C LEU A 197 -13.23 -7.14 -5.36
N ARG A 198 -13.14 -8.21 -6.17
CA ARG A 198 -12.48 -9.48 -5.80
C ARG A 198 -11.02 -9.27 -5.41
N THR A 199 -10.30 -8.54 -6.24
CA THR A 199 -8.87 -8.26 -6.04
C THR A 199 -8.64 -7.32 -4.84
N TYR A 200 -9.50 -6.32 -4.64
CA TYR A 200 -9.45 -5.43 -3.47
C TYR A 200 -9.61 -6.19 -2.15
N THR A 201 -10.59 -7.10 -2.04
CA THR A 201 -10.74 -7.85 -0.78
C THR A 201 -9.59 -8.82 -0.55
N ALA A 202 -9.04 -9.44 -1.60
CA ALA A 202 -7.83 -10.24 -1.47
C ALA A 202 -6.66 -9.39 -0.93
N LEU A 203 -6.47 -8.17 -1.43
CA LEU A 203 -5.47 -7.22 -0.90
C LEU A 203 -5.74 -6.85 0.57
N ALA A 204 -6.99 -6.59 0.91
CA ALA A 204 -7.39 -6.20 2.26
C ALA A 204 -7.24 -7.34 3.28
N MET A 205 -7.47 -8.59 2.87
CA MET A 205 -7.22 -9.78 3.69
C MET A 205 -5.74 -10.05 3.88
N LEU A 206 -4.91 -9.87 2.85
CA LEU A 206 -3.48 -10.13 2.90
C LEU A 206 -2.71 -9.07 3.71
N TYR A 207 -3.13 -7.80 3.64
CA TYR A 207 -2.43 -6.68 4.28
C TYR A 207 -2.12 -6.89 5.79
N PRO A 208 -3.08 -7.28 6.65
CA PRO A 208 -2.85 -7.57 8.07
C PRO A 208 -1.75 -8.62 8.33
N TRP A 209 -1.66 -9.63 7.47
CA TRP A 209 -0.67 -10.72 7.59
C TRP A 209 0.73 -10.25 7.21
N VAL A 210 0.84 -9.43 6.15
CA VAL A 210 2.12 -8.81 5.77
C VAL A 210 2.63 -7.93 6.91
N MET A 211 1.76 -7.07 7.44
CA MET A 211 2.10 -6.17 8.55
C MET A 211 2.54 -6.92 9.81
N MET A 212 1.82 -7.99 10.18
CA MET A 212 2.21 -8.83 11.32
C MET A 212 3.61 -9.40 11.14
N THR A 213 3.91 -9.95 9.96
CA THR A 213 5.17 -10.63 9.67
C THR A 213 6.35 -9.65 9.73
N ILE A 214 6.21 -8.46 9.14
CA ILE A 214 7.24 -7.41 9.17
C ILE A 214 7.47 -6.93 10.60
N LYS A 215 6.40 -6.63 11.35
CA LYS A 215 6.50 -6.16 12.73
C LYS A 215 7.12 -7.22 13.63
N PHE A 216 6.72 -8.48 13.53
CA PHE A 216 7.29 -9.58 14.32
C PHE A 216 8.78 -9.77 14.07
N SER A 217 9.23 -9.66 12.82
CA SER A 217 10.67 -9.67 12.49
C SER A 217 11.43 -8.56 13.22
N LEU A 218 10.89 -7.34 13.25
CA LEU A 218 11.51 -6.19 13.91
C LEU A 218 11.48 -6.31 15.45
N LEU A 219 10.36 -6.75 16.01
CA LEU A 219 10.20 -6.97 17.45
C LEU A 219 11.15 -8.04 17.98
N LEU A 220 11.27 -9.17 17.28
CA LEU A 220 12.21 -10.24 17.64
C LEU A 220 13.67 -9.76 17.55
N PHE A 221 13.98 -8.91 16.57
CA PHE A 221 15.29 -8.29 16.48
C PHE A 221 15.58 -7.42 17.73
N TYR A 222 14.63 -6.59 18.16
CA TYR A 222 14.79 -5.77 19.36
C TYR A 222 14.88 -6.59 20.64
N TYR A 223 14.07 -7.64 20.78
CA TYR A 223 14.13 -8.56 21.91
C TYR A 223 15.52 -9.16 22.11
N ARG A 224 16.17 -9.56 21.02
CA ARG A 224 17.52 -10.15 21.06
C ARG A 224 18.60 -9.12 21.33
N MET A 225 18.44 -7.89 20.85
CA MET A 225 19.44 -6.83 20.98
C MET A 225 19.54 -6.30 22.42
N THR A 226 18.44 -6.31 23.16
CA THR A 226 18.39 -5.74 24.52
C THR A 226 18.24 -6.80 25.61
N ASN A 227 18.90 -6.56 26.74
CA ASN A 227 18.72 -7.33 27.97
C ASN A 227 17.85 -6.62 29.01
N TRP A 228 17.31 -5.45 28.68
CA TRP A 228 16.50 -4.68 29.62
C TRP A 228 15.06 -5.19 29.69
N ASN A 229 14.61 -5.52 30.90
CA ASN A 229 13.30 -6.12 31.15
C ASN A 229 12.13 -5.24 30.65
N TYR A 230 12.21 -3.92 30.79
CA TYR A 230 11.15 -3.02 30.35
C TYR A 230 10.96 -3.01 28.82
N ILE A 231 12.05 -3.06 28.05
CA ILE A 231 11.97 -3.17 26.59
C ILE A 231 11.41 -4.53 26.19
N ARG A 232 11.83 -5.61 26.84
CA ARG A 232 11.31 -6.96 26.56
C ARG A 232 9.81 -7.07 26.81
N TRP A 233 9.31 -6.52 27.93
CA TRP A 233 7.88 -6.44 28.19
C TRP A 233 7.15 -5.63 27.12
N SER A 234 7.69 -4.49 26.69
CA SER A 234 7.12 -3.69 25.60
C SER A 234 7.04 -4.47 24.28
N VAL A 235 8.08 -5.26 23.95
CA VAL A 235 8.06 -6.16 22.79
C VAL A 235 6.92 -7.18 22.92
N TYR A 236 6.80 -7.89 24.05
CA TYR A 236 5.75 -8.90 24.22
C TYR A 236 4.35 -8.31 24.10
N VAL A 237 4.10 -7.17 24.75
CA VAL A 237 2.80 -6.49 24.69
C VAL A 237 2.51 -6.04 23.26
N THR A 238 3.48 -5.42 22.58
CA THR A 238 3.30 -4.95 21.20
C THR A 238 3.09 -6.12 20.23
N ALA A 239 3.82 -7.23 20.40
CA ALA A 239 3.63 -8.44 19.59
C ALA A 239 2.24 -9.03 19.78
N ALA A 240 1.76 -9.10 21.02
CA ALA A 240 0.42 -9.59 21.34
C ALA A 240 -0.65 -8.68 20.71
N VAL A 241 -0.51 -7.35 20.82
CA VAL A 241 -1.44 -6.39 20.22
C VAL A 241 -1.46 -6.52 18.69
N VAL A 242 -0.31 -6.59 18.04
CA VAL A 242 -0.22 -6.76 16.57
C VAL A 242 -0.86 -8.08 16.13
N GLY A 243 -0.53 -9.19 16.81
CA GLY A 243 -1.08 -10.51 16.49
C GLY A 243 -2.59 -10.58 16.69
N LEU A 244 -3.09 -10.07 17.82
CA LEU A 244 -4.53 -10.00 18.09
C LEU A 244 -5.24 -9.10 17.09
N ASN A 245 -4.68 -7.93 16.76
CA ASN A 245 -5.27 -7.03 15.77
C ASN A 245 -5.37 -7.70 14.38
N THR A 246 -4.33 -8.43 13.96
CA THR A 246 -4.35 -9.20 12.70
C THR A 246 -5.39 -10.30 12.71
N LEU A 247 -5.51 -11.06 13.81
CA LEU A 247 -6.54 -12.10 13.94
C LEU A 247 -7.95 -11.52 13.92
N VAL A 248 -8.19 -10.43 14.67
CA VAL A 248 -9.48 -9.73 14.68
C VAL A 248 -9.78 -9.19 13.28
N ALA A 249 -8.82 -8.56 12.61
CA ALA A 249 -9.01 -8.07 11.24
C ALA A 249 -9.42 -9.18 10.28
N PHE A 250 -8.75 -10.33 10.33
CA PHE A 250 -9.06 -11.47 9.48
C PHE A 250 -10.44 -12.08 9.76
N ILE A 251 -10.77 -12.28 11.04
CA ILE A 251 -12.09 -12.81 11.45
C ILE A 251 -13.19 -11.84 11.03
N LEU A 252 -13.01 -10.54 11.27
CA LEU A 252 -14.00 -9.54 10.88
C LEU A 252 -14.21 -9.51 9.37
N TRP A 253 -13.16 -9.66 8.55
CA TRP A 253 -13.29 -9.79 7.09
C TRP A 253 -14.12 -11.00 6.67
N ILE A 254 -13.99 -12.14 7.36
CA ILE A 254 -14.79 -13.35 7.06
C ILE A 254 -16.25 -13.19 7.50
N VAL A 255 -16.49 -12.56 8.66
CA VAL A 255 -17.81 -12.47 9.29
C VAL A 255 -18.61 -11.25 8.82
N GLN A 256 -17.96 -10.28 8.15
CA GLN A 256 -18.55 -8.99 7.78
C GLN A 256 -19.82 -9.14 6.92
N CYS A 257 -19.82 -10.05 5.94
CA CYS A 257 -20.95 -10.27 5.04
C CYS A 257 -21.42 -11.74 5.12
N PRO A 258 -22.74 -12.00 5.16
CA PRO A 258 -23.30 -13.36 5.30
C PRO A 258 -23.04 -14.27 4.09
N HIS A 259 -22.86 -13.70 2.89
CA HIS A 259 -22.54 -14.43 1.68
C HIS A 259 -21.11 -14.09 1.22
N LEU A 260 -20.31 -15.12 0.94
CA LEU A 260 -18.95 -14.96 0.37
C LEU A 260 -18.96 -14.30 -1.02
N SER A 261 -20.13 -14.02 -1.60
CA SER A 261 -20.28 -13.38 -2.91
C SER A 261 -20.78 -11.93 -2.83
N SER A 262 -20.18 -11.12 -1.96
CA SER A 262 -20.37 -9.66 -2.00
C SER A 262 -19.92 -9.04 -3.34
N TRP A 263 -19.19 -9.78 -4.18
CA TRP A 263 -18.78 -9.39 -5.54
C TRP A 263 -19.90 -9.50 -6.57
N ASP A 264 -20.80 -10.49 -6.41
CA ASP A 264 -21.91 -10.68 -7.34
C ASP A 264 -23.15 -9.88 -6.89
N HIS A 265 -23.23 -9.56 -5.60
CA HIS A 265 -24.31 -8.77 -4.99
C HIS A 265 -23.74 -7.70 -4.05
N PRO A 266 -23.26 -6.54 -4.58
CA PRO A 266 -22.84 -5.40 -3.76
C PRO A 266 -24.00 -4.79 -2.93
N SER A 267 -25.22 -5.29 -3.18
CA SER A 267 -26.51 -4.91 -2.65
C SER A 267 -26.83 -5.43 -1.24
N GLU A 268 -26.13 -6.47 -0.76
CA GLU A 268 -26.42 -7.02 0.55
C GLU A 268 -25.83 -6.14 1.66
N THR A 269 -26.68 -5.77 2.61
CA THR A 269 -26.25 -5.06 3.81
C THR A 269 -25.37 -5.98 4.65
N CYS A 270 -24.06 -5.80 4.54
CA CYS A 270 -23.11 -6.45 5.42
C CYS A 270 -23.40 -6.03 6.87
N ARG A 271 -23.25 -6.98 7.80
CA ARG A 271 -23.59 -6.78 9.22
C ARG A 271 -22.70 -5.74 9.89
N ILE A 272 -21.53 -5.50 9.31
CA ILE A 272 -20.49 -4.62 9.84
C ILE A 272 -20.16 -3.56 8.80
N ASP A 273 -20.07 -2.31 9.26
CA ASP A 273 -19.62 -1.17 8.46
C ASP A 273 -18.13 -1.32 8.14
N ASN A 274 -17.84 -1.62 6.88
CA ASN A 274 -16.48 -1.92 6.41
C ASN A 274 -15.51 -0.75 6.65
N VAL A 275 -15.96 0.50 6.47
CA VAL A 275 -15.10 1.68 6.63
C VAL A 275 -14.72 1.85 8.10
N LYS A 276 -15.69 1.79 9.00
CA LYS A 276 -15.45 1.92 10.45
C LYS A 276 -14.53 0.82 10.96
N GLN A 277 -14.76 -0.42 10.52
CA GLN A 277 -13.90 -1.55 10.84
C GLN A 277 -12.45 -1.31 10.38
N GLN A 278 -12.25 -0.95 9.10
CA GLN A 278 -10.90 -0.75 8.57
C GLN A 278 -10.18 0.42 9.26
N VAL A 279 -10.89 1.51 9.58
CA VAL A 279 -10.35 2.66 10.32
C VAL A 279 -9.89 2.26 11.72
N ALA A 280 -10.68 1.47 12.44
CA ALA A 280 -10.31 0.99 13.78
C ALA A 280 -9.04 0.13 13.75
N ILE A 281 -8.97 -0.84 12.83
CA ILE A 281 -7.82 -1.75 12.66
C ILE A 281 -6.57 -0.96 12.25
N ALA A 282 -6.70 -0.03 11.29
CA ALA A 282 -5.61 0.79 10.80
C ALA A 282 -5.06 1.72 11.89
N SER A 283 -5.93 2.29 12.73
CA SER A 283 -5.52 3.15 13.85
C SER A 283 -4.64 2.39 14.86
N ILE A 284 -4.97 1.13 15.15
CA ILE A 284 -4.16 0.27 16.01
C ILE A 284 -2.81 -0.02 15.34
N TYR A 285 -2.77 -0.28 14.03
CA TYR A 285 -1.50 -0.48 13.34
C TYR A 285 -0.60 0.76 13.43
N ILE A 286 -1.13 1.96 13.16
CA ILE A 286 -0.38 3.22 13.31
C ILE A 286 0.14 3.39 14.73
N ALA A 287 -0.68 3.12 15.74
CA ALA A 287 -0.25 3.19 17.14
C ALA A 287 0.92 2.23 17.42
N THR A 288 0.85 0.99 16.93
CA THR A 288 1.95 0.03 17.07
C THR A 288 3.21 0.46 16.31
N ASP A 289 3.09 1.11 15.15
CA ASP A 289 4.26 1.62 14.41
C ASP A 289 5.00 2.71 15.19
N ILE A 290 4.26 3.62 15.80
CA ILE A 290 4.84 4.67 16.66
C ILE A 290 5.56 4.04 17.87
N ILE A 291 4.94 3.04 18.52
CA ILE A 291 5.55 2.34 19.66
C ILE A 291 6.87 1.67 19.24
N ILE A 292 6.85 0.94 18.12
CA ILE A 292 8.03 0.24 17.60
C ILE A 292 9.13 1.22 17.20
N TRP A 293 8.77 2.38 16.64
CA TRP A 293 9.70 3.43 16.27
C TRP A 293 10.39 4.10 17.47
N ILE A 294 9.67 4.30 18.58
CA ILE A 294 10.21 4.88 19.82
C ILE A 294 11.10 3.88 20.57
N LEU A 295 10.81 2.58 20.47
CA LEU A 295 11.49 1.50 21.20
C LEU A 295 13.03 1.55 21.11
N PRO A 296 13.68 1.78 19.94
CA PRO A 296 15.14 1.90 19.86
C PRO A 296 15.71 3.23 20.38
N MET A 297 14.92 4.28 20.63
CA MET A 297 15.44 5.59 21.05
C MET A 297 16.18 5.55 22.38
N PRO A 298 15.62 4.99 23.48
CA PRO A 298 16.34 4.91 24.76
C PRO A 298 17.66 4.13 24.64
N LEU A 299 17.67 3.08 23.83
CA LEU A 299 18.85 2.25 23.60
C LEU A 299 19.95 3.03 22.87
N VAL A 300 19.59 3.87 21.90
CA VAL A 300 20.54 4.69 21.16
C VAL A 300 21.06 5.86 21.99
N PHE A 301 20.22 6.53 22.78
CA PHE A 301 20.62 7.70 23.56
C PHE A 301 21.57 7.37 24.72
N GLN A 302 21.52 6.13 25.25
CA GLN A 302 22.45 5.70 26.30
C GLN A 302 23.81 5.24 25.77
N LEU A 303 23.93 4.98 24.47
CA LEU A 303 25.18 4.53 23.87
C LEU A 303 26.00 5.74 23.40
N GLN A 304 27.22 5.90 23.92
CA GLN A 304 28.16 6.94 23.46
C GLN A 304 28.67 6.58 22.06
N LEU A 305 27.88 6.91 21.05
CA LEU A 305 28.17 6.62 19.64
C LEU A 305 29.18 7.63 19.08
N TYR A 306 30.13 7.13 18.29
CA TYR A 306 30.97 7.99 17.45
C TYR A 306 30.12 8.73 16.41
N LEU A 307 30.57 9.90 15.93
CA LEU A 307 29.80 10.75 15.00
C LEU A 307 29.18 10.00 13.81
N ARG A 308 29.90 9.01 13.26
CA ARG A 308 29.43 8.18 12.13
C ARG A 308 28.23 7.31 12.49
N GLU A 309 28.29 6.71 13.66
CA GLU A 309 27.23 5.85 14.18
C GLU A 309 26.00 6.66 14.58
N ARG A 310 26.21 7.90 15.05
CA ARG A 310 25.15 8.88 15.33
C ARG A 310 24.41 9.31 14.07
N ILE A 311 25.12 9.59 12.97
CA ILE A 311 24.50 9.94 11.67
C ILE A 311 23.66 8.78 11.15
N LEU A 312 24.19 7.55 11.17
CA LEU A 312 23.43 6.36 10.75
C LEU A 312 22.20 6.16 11.63
N ALA A 313 22.31 6.35 12.95
CA ALA A 313 21.16 6.25 13.84
C ALA A 313 20.07 7.28 13.48
N ILE A 314 20.44 8.56 13.30
CA ILE A 314 19.51 9.63 12.90
C ILE A 314 18.80 9.26 11.59
N PHE A 315 19.55 8.81 10.58
CA PHE A 315 18.96 8.39 9.30
C PHE A 315 17.92 7.27 9.48
N THR A 316 18.22 6.29 10.33
CA THR A 316 17.31 5.17 10.59
C THR A 316 16.07 5.58 11.37
N PHE A 317 16.19 6.52 12.30
CA PHE A 317 15.03 7.11 12.98
C PHE A 317 14.16 7.92 12.02
N SER A 318 14.76 8.70 11.12
CA SER A 318 14.00 9.45 10.11
C SER A 318 13.20 8.54 9.19
N LEU A 319 13.76 7.40 8.77
CA LEU A 319 13.04 6.40 7.96
C LEU A 319 11.80 5.85 8.68
N GLY A 320 11.92 5.54 9.98
CA GLY A 320 10.77 5.09 10.78
C GLY A 320 9.69 6.16 10.92
N ALA A 321 10.06 7.44 11.05
CA ALA A 321 9.11 8.54 11.07
C ALA A 321 8.36 8.68 9.73
N ILE A 322 9.07 8.56 8.60
CA ILE A 322 8.45 8.61 7.26
C ILE A 322 7.47 7.44 7.08
N ALA A 323 7.81 6.24 7.56
CA ALA A 323 6.90 5.08 7.52
C ALA A 323 5.60 5.35 8.32
N CYS A 324 5.71 5.95 9.51
CA CYS A 324 4.54 6.34 10.29
C CYS A 324 3.68 7.39 9.56
N ILE A 325 4.30 8.38 8.91
CA ILE A 325 3.60 9.40 8.12
C ILE A 325 2.87 8.75 6.93
N ALA A 326 3.50 7.80 6.22
CA ALA A 326 2.87 7.07 5.13
C ALA A 326 1.61 6.31 5.61
N SER A 327 1.69 5.69 6.80
CA SER A 327 0.57 4.99 7.44
C SER A 327 -0.61 5.95 7.74
N CYS A 328 -0.31 7.16 8.23
CA CYS A 328 -1.32 8.20 8.46
C CYS A 328 -1.96 8.71 7.16
N LEU A 329 -1.16 8.89 6.09
CA LEU A 329 -1.67 9.33 4.79
C LEU A 329 -2.60 8.30 4.18
N ARG A 330 -2.27 7.01 4.30
CA ARG A 330 -3.16 5.92 3.93
C ARG A 330 -4.50 5.98 4.68
N LEU A 331 -4.47 6.16 6.01
CA LEU A 331 -5.69 6.28 6.80
C LEU A 331 -6.57 7.45 6.34
N ARG A 332 -5.96 8.57 5.92
CA ARG A 332 -6.70 9.72 5.36
C ARG A 332 -7.47 9.34 4.08
N TYR A 333 -6.87 8.55 3.20
CA TYR A 333 -7.55 8.08 1.99
C TYR A 333 -8.61 7.02 2.29
N LEU A 334 -8.35 6.16 3.28
CA LEU A 334 -9.33 5.21 3.79
C LEU A 334 -10.55 5.90 4.43
N LEU A 335 -10.39 7.04 5.09
CA LEU A 335 -11.51 7.83 5.62
C LEU A 335 -12.34 8.50 4.52
N LYS A 336 -11.73 8.76 3.37
CA LYS A 336 -12.43 9.23 2.16
C LYS A 336 -13.07 8.10 1.37
N PHE A 337 -12.69 6.85 1.65
CA PHE A 337 -13.29 5.67 1.07
C PHE A 337 -14.67 5.47 1.71
N GLY A 338 -15.70 5.96 1.03
CA GLY A 338 -17.09 5.67 1.36
C GLY A 338 -17.63 4.68 0.35
N LEU A 339 -18.32 3.64 0.82
CA LEU A 339 -19.36 2.98 0.01
C LEU A 339 -20.25 4.10 -0.53
N TYR A 340 -20.46 4.16 -1.85
CA TYR A 340 -21.12 5.24 -2.59
C TYR A 340 -20.30 6.45 -3.01
N SER A 341 -19.00 6.59 -2.68
CA SER A 341 -18.24 7.78 -3.13
C SER A 341 -17.81 7.71 -4.60
N THR A 342 -17.86 8.84 -5.28
CA THR A 342 -17.53 9.15 -6.68
C THR A 342 -16.14 8.77 -7.19
N GLN A 343 -15.32 8.07 -6.41
CA GLN A 343 -13.89 7.96 -6.69
C GLN A 343 -13.38 6.54 -6.48
N SER A 344 -13.43 5.71 -7.52
CA SER A 344 -12.57 4.52 -7.56
C SER A 344 -11.08 4.90 -7.51
N SER A 345 -10.70 6.16 -7.74
CA SER A 345 -9.33 6.63 -7.51
C SER A 345 -8.87 6.45 -6.07
N THR A 346 -9.78 6.42 -5.11
CA THR A 346 -9.41 6.29 -3.69
C THR A 346 -8.81 4.92 -3.37
N THR A 347 -9.27 3.83 -4.00
CA THR A 347 -8.73 2.48 -3.77
C THR A 347 -7.31 2.35 -4.32
N LEU A 348 -7.06 2.80 -5.54
CA LEU A 348 -5.71 2.80 -6.13
C LEU A 348 -4.72 3.66 -5.33
N LEU A 349 -5.19 4.77 -4.77
CA LEU A 349 -4.35 5.63 -3.94
C LEU A 349 -4.07 4.99 -2.57
N ILE A 350 -5.04 4.27 -2.00
CA ILE A 350 -4.82 3.43 -0.80
C ILE A 350 -3.76 2.38 -1.12
N ASP A 351 -3.82 1.75 -2.29
CA ASP A 351 -2.84 0.74 -2.68
C ASP A 351 -1.44 1.33 -2.84
N ALA A 352 -1.32 2.46 -3.55
CA ALA A 352 -0.06 3.16 -3.72
C ALA A 352 0.60 3.51 -2.37
N TRP A 353 -0.16 4.04 -1.41
CA TRP A 353 0.34 4.32 -0.07
C TRP A 353 0.69 3.07 0.71
N THR A 354 -0.05 1.97 0.52
CA THR A 354 0.25 0.67 1.13
C THR A 354 1.56 0.07 0.59
N ILE A 355 1.85 0.20 -0.71
CA ILE A 355 3.14 -0.18 -1.31
C ILE A 355 4.26 0.59 -0.61
N VAL A 356 4.13 1.91 -0.51
CA VAL A 356 5.13 2.78 0.13
C VAL A 356 5.33 2.38 1.60
N GLU A 357 4.25 2.21 2.34
CA GLU A 357 4.23 1.83 3.76
C GLU A 357 4.95 0.50 4.02
N LEU A 358 4.57 -0.57 3.32
CA LEU A 358 5.13 -1.92 3.50
C LEU A 358 6.63 -1.96 3.14
N ASN A 359 7.02 -1.28 2.07
CA ASN A 359 8.42 -1.22 1.65
C ASN A 359 9.27 -0.39 2.62
N LEU A 360 8.78 0.77 3.09
CA LEU A 360 9.45 1.57 4.10
C LEU A 360 9.60 0.82 5.43
N ALA A 361 8.58 0.06 5.85
CA ALA A 361 8.65 -0.78 7.04
C ALA A 361 9.76 -1.85 6.92
N LEU A 362 9.90 -2.51 5.76
CA LEU A 362 10.99 -3.46 5.50
C LEU A 362 12.38 -2.82 5.48
N ILE A 363 12.50 -1.63 4.89
CA ILE A 363 13.76 -0.87 4.86
C ILE A 363 14.15 -0.47 6.28
N CYS A 364 13.20 0.07 7.05
CA CYS A 364 13.39 0.42 8.45
C CYS A 364 13.74 -0.81 9.30
N ALA A 365 13.11 -1.96 9.05
CA ALA A 365 13.45 -3.19 9.76
C ALA A 365 14.88 -3.66 9.46
N SER A 366 15.39 -3.38 8.24
CA SER A 366 16.73 -3.74 7.75
C SER A 366 17.82 -2.78 8.19
N ALA A 367 17.46 -1.58 8.64
CA ALA A 367 18.40 -0.53 9.08
C ALA A 367 19.48 -1.00 10.06
N PRO A 368 19.20 -1.77 11.13
CA PRO A 368 20.23 -2.21 12.07
C PRO A 368 21.28 -3.12 11.42
N ALA A 369 20.88 -3.98 10.48
CA ALA A 369 21.79 -4.86 9.75
C ALA A 369 22.65 -4.07 8.76
N VAL A 370 22.06 -3.10 8.06
CA VAL A 370 22.78 -2.21 7.15
C VAL A 370 23.77 -1.33 7.92
N ARG A 371 23.39 -0.82 9.10
CA ARG A 371 24.26 -0.08 10.01
C ARG A 371 25.50 -0.90 10.40
N ALA A 372 25.32 -2.17 10.79
CA ALA A 372 26.43 -3.05 11.15
C ALA A 372 27.42 -3.24 9.98
N LEU A 373 26.91 -3.43 8.76
CA LEU A 373 27.73 -3.59 7.56
C LEU A 373 28.47 -2.29 7.21
N ALA A 374 27.79 -1.14 7.29
CA ALA A 374 28.39 0.17 7.05
C ALA A 374 29.57 0.44 7.99
N ILE A 375 29.42 0.15 9.28
CA ILE A 375 30.49 0.33 10.28
C ILE A 375 31.71 -0.57 9.96
N HIS A 376 31.47 -1.83 9.57
CA HIS A 376 32.54 -2.80 9.32
C HIS A 376 33.33 -2.54 8.02
N TYR A 377 32.68 -2.05 6.96
CA TYR A 377 33.34 -1.80 5.67
C TYR A 377 33.80 -0.34 5.47
N ALA A 378 33.32 0.62 6.28
CA ALA A 378 33.78 2.02 6.25
C ALA A 378 35.31 2.20 6.27
N PRO A 379 36.12 1.47 7.08
CA PRO A 379 37.58 1.62 7.03
C PRO A 379 38.20 1.14 5.71
N LYS A 380 37.62 0.14 5.04
CA LYS A 380 38.14 -0.45 3.79
C LYS A 380 37.84 0.41 2.56
N ILE A 381 36.69 1.10 2.55
CA ILE A 381 36.31 2.01 1.46
C ILE A 381 37.23 3.25 1.47
N ARG A 382 37.60 3.76 2.66
CA ARG A 382 38.53 4.89 2.78
C ARG A 382 39.97 4.53 2.39
N SER A 383 40.43 3.31 2.63
CA SER A 383 41.76 2.88 2.15
C SER A 383 41.80 2.67 0.63
N SER A 384 40.65 2.37 0.01
CA SER A 384 40.51 2.26 -1.45
C SER A 384 40.31 3.60 -2.15
N LEU A 385 39.70 4.58 -1.46
CA LEU A 385 39.43 5.94 -1.99
C LEU A 385 40.47 6.98 -1.51
N GLY A 386 41.38 6.57 -0.62
CA GLY A 386 42.50 7.35 -0.12
C GLY A 386 43.65 7.33 -1.14
N SER A 387 43.74 8.43 -1.89
CA SER A 387 44.88 8.83 -2.71
C SER A 387 46.25 8.54 -2.06
N LYS A 388 47.16 8.04 -2.91
CA LYS A 388 48.61 7.84 -2.75
C LYS A 388 49.25 8.58 -1.55
N PRO A 389 50.12 7.93 -0.74
CA PRO A 389 51.00 8.67 0.15
C PRO A 389 51.88 9.58 -0.70
N TYR A 390 51.77 10.89 -0.48
CA TYR A 390 52.78 11.83 -0.93
C TYR A 390 54.07 11.47 -0.18
N SER A 391 54.91 10.66 -0.82
CA SER A 391 56.31 10.50 -0.45
C SER A 391 56.95 11.87 -0.64
N SER A 392 57.13 12.59 0.47
CA SER A 392 57.96 13.78 0.50
C SER A 392 59.38 13.34 0.14
N LYS A 393 59.77 13.57 -1.12
CA LYS A 393 61.17 13.62 -1.51
C LYS A 393 61.82 14.73 -0.69
N ALA A 394 62.50 14.37 0.38
CA ALA A 394 63.53 15.20 0.98
C ALA A 394 64.69 15.23 -0.03
N SER A 395 64.67 16.24 -0.89
CA SER A 395 65.76 16.55 -1.80
C SER A 395 66.93 17.11 -0.99
N ALA A 396 68.08 16.47 -1.19
CA ALA A 396 69.38 16.85 -0.65
C ALA A 396 69.72 18.33 -0.91
N GLY A 397 70.18 19.00 0.14
CA GLY A 397 70.99 20.21 0.07
C GLY A 397 72.25 19.97 0.90
N SER A 398 73.40 20.10 0.25
CA SER A 398 74.75 19.92 0.77
C SER A 398 75.12 20.98 1.81
N ASP A 399 75.92 20.63 2.84
CA ASP A 399 77.35 20.98 2.87
C ASP A 399 78.02 20.83 4.27
N HIS A 400 79.23 20.28 4.20
CA HIS A 400 80.43 20.51 5.03
C HIS A 400 80.53 20.18 6.54
N SER A 401 81.45 19.22 6.81
CA SER A 401 82.51 19.22 7.86
C SER A 401 82.06 19.04 9.33
N SER A 402 82.73 18.33 10.24
CA SER A 402 84.09 17.81 10.36
C SER A 402 84.17 16.81 11.54
N SER A 403 85.10 15.85 11.42
CA SER A 403 85.92 15.24 12.50
C SER A 403 85.31 14.46 13.69
N GLY A 404 86.02 13.39 14.09
CA GLY A 404 85.99 12.82 15.45
C GLY A 404 85.35 11.43 15.54
N SER A 405 85.98 10.39 14.99
CA SER A 405 86.88 9.44 15.68
C SER A 405 86.23 8.47 16.67
N SER A 406 86.58 7.20 16.46
CA SER A 406 86.70 6.08 17.41
C SER A 406 85.49 5.20 17.74
N LYS A 407 85.60 3.94 17.27
CA LYS A 407 85.66 2.66 18.02
C LYS A 407 84.48 2.36 18.98
N SER A 408 83.99 1.14 19.21
CA SER A 408 84.28 -0.24 18.82
C SER A 408 83.38 -1.08 19.76
N GLY A 409 82.99 -2.29 19.35
CA GLY A 409 82.56 -3.36 20.27
C GLY A 409 81.05 -3.63 20.27
N ALA A 410 80.60 -4.70 19.62
CA ALA A 410 80.41 -6.05 20.20
C ALA A 410 79.06 -6.16 20.93
N ARG A 411 78.04 -6.78 20.34
CA ARG A 411 77.74 -8.23 20.37
C ARG A 411 77.65 -8.78 21.80
N ALA A 412 76.42 -8.99 22.27
CA ALA A 412 76.06 -10.13 23.11
C ALA A 412 74.61 -10.54 22.85
N LYS A 413 74.44 -11.86 22.76
CA LYS A 413 73.23 -12.66 22.52
C LYS A 413 72.97 -13.44 23.82
N VAL A 414 71.82 -14.12 23.92
CA VAL A 414 71.48 -15.21 24.88
C VAL A 414 70.87 -14.66 26.19
N SER A 415 69.79 -15.16 26.81
CA SER A 415 68.90 -16.36 26.73
C SER A 415 67.65 -16.07 27.58
N ASP A 416 66.45 -16.45 27.17
CA ASP A 416 65.59 -17.55 27.68
C ASP A 416 64.87 -17.36 29.03
N VAL A 417 63.57 -17.76 29.01
CA VAL A 417 62.77 -18.41 30.09
C VAL A 417 62.35 -17.45 31.24
N GLU A 418 61.08 -17.34 31.64
CA GLU A 418 60.15 -18.39 32.05
C GLU A 418 58.68 -17.94 32.01
N LYS A 419 57.79 -18.91 31.79
CA LYS A 419 56.33 -18.82 31.87
C LYS A 419 55.87 -18.84 33.33
N VAL A 420 54.85 -18.03 33.67
CA VAL A 420 53.59 -18.46 34.31
C VAL A 420 52.46 -17.65 33.70
#